data_AF-A0AAV8Z4S7-F1
#
_entry.id   AF-A0AAV8Z4S7-F1
#
_cell.length_a   1.000
_cell.length_b   1.000
_cell.length_c   1.000
_cell.angle_alpha   90.00
_cell.angle_beta   90.00
_cell.angle_gamma   90.00
#
_symmetry.space_group_name_H-M   'P 1'
#
loop_
_entity.id
_entity.type
_entity.pdbx_description
1 polymer ?
#
loop_
_entity_poly.entity_id
_entity_poly.type
_entity_poly.pdbx_seq_one_letter_code
_entity_poly.pdbx_strand_id
1 'polypeptide(L)'
;MFLMNKFFDGAFLMFGFDVIAFVNNDQEDRVDPMIQIFPRMTKCTFRKYGVSGDEEKHDALCILPLNVVNEKIYVFLWFWFIILAILTLLTVIYRIIIIFSPRMRVYLLRMRYRLVRKDVIDTIVRRSKMGDWFLFYMLGENVDSLIFRDVLQELAHKLNRHDFHHSPGFKGEIQEA
;
A
#
# COMPACT_ATOMS: atom_id res chain seq x y z
N MET A 1 1.60 8.80 6.82
CA MET A 1 1.27 10.18 6.42
C MET A 1 0.45 10.94 7.47
N PHE A 2 -0.80 10.57 7.78
CA PHE A 2 -1.66 11.37 8.68
C PHE A 2 -1.11 11.59 10.10
N LEU A 3 -0.61 10.54 10.76
CA LEU A 3 -0.02 10.67 12.11
C LEU A 3 1.20 11.61 12.11
N MET A 4 2.05 11.51 11.08
CA MET A 4 3.20 12.41 10.92
C MET A 4 2.76 13.83 10.66
N ASN A 5 1.71 14.02 9.86
CA ASN A 5 1.13 15.34 9.63
C ASN A 5 0.60 15.96 10.93
N LYS A 6 -0.05 15.17 11.79
CA LYS A 6 -0.49 15.65 13.10
C LYS A 6 0.68 15.96 14.04
N PHE A 7 1.77 15.20 13.96
CA PHE A 7 2.96 15.43 14.78
C PHE A 7 3.68 16.74 14.40
N PHE A 8 3.70 17.09 13.11
CA PHE A 8 4.30 18.33 12.59
C PHE A 8 3.29 19.45 12.36
N ASP A 9 2.17 19.44 13.10
CA ASP A 9 1.15 20.50 13.07
C ASP A 9 0.66 20.88 11.66
N GLY A 10 0.50 19.88 10.79
CA GLY A 10 0.02 20.05 9.42
C GLY A 10 1.10 20.30 8.36
N ALA A 11 2.36 20.51 8.75
CA ALA A 11 3.42 20.86 7.81
C ALA A 11 3.99 19.65 7.03
N PHE A 12 3.80 18.42 7.50
CA PHE A 12 4.44 17.23 6.92
C PHE A 12 3.98 16.89 5.50
N LEU A 13 2.73 17.21 5.13
CA LEU A 13 2.23 16.89 3.78
C LEU A 13 2.82 17.82 2.72
N MET A 14 2.94 19.11 3.01
CA MET A 14 3.53 20.11 2.10
C MET A 14 5.05 20.01 2.03
N PHE A 15 5.66 19.55 3.13
CA PHE A 15 7.09 19.35 3.31
C PHE A 15 7.88 18.91 2.07
N GLY A 16 7.52 17.79 1.44
CA GLY A 16 8.30 17.30 0.31
C GLY A 16 8.13 18.11 -0.97
N PHE A 17 6.99 18.78 -1.15
CA PHE A 17 6.82 19.75 -2.23
C PHE A 17 7.70 20.98 -1.99
N ASP A 18 7.77 21.45 -0.75
CA ASP A 18 8.63 22.58 -0.37
C ASP A 18 10.12 22.25 -0.54
N VAL A 19 10.53 21.01 -0.24
CA VAL A 19 11.90 20.53 -0.49
C VAL A 19 12.21 20.44 -2.00
N ILE A 20 11.28 19.97 -2.84
CA ILE A 20 11.48 19.93 -4.29
C ILE A 20 11.55 21.35 -4.87
N ALA A 21 10.67 22.25 -4.42
CA ALA A 21 10.69 23.67 -4.81
C ALA A 21 11.98 24.36 -4.36
N PHE A 22 12.49 24.02 -3.17
CA PHE A 22 13.74 24.51 -2.62
C PHE A 22 14.96 24.08 -3.46
N VAL A 23 15.02 22.83 -3.92
CA VAL A 23 16.12 22.34 -4.78
C VAL A 23 16.17 23.08 -6.12
N ASN A 24 15.04 23.58 -6.62
CA ASN A 24 14.94 24.24 -7.91
C ASN A 24 15.19 25.76 -7.88
N ASN A 25 15.30 26.41 -6.71
CA ASN A 25 15.45 27.87 -6.57
C ASN A 25 16.90 28.30 -6.23
N ASP A 26 17.30 29.51 -6.63
CA ASP A 26 18.66 30.07 -6.48
C ASP A 26 19.13 30.25 -5.02
N GLN A 27 20.45 30.38 -4.84
CA GLN A 27 21.18 30.10 -3.58
C GLN A 27 21.21 31.23 -2.53
N GLU A 28 20.79 32.45 -2.88
CA GLU A 28 21.10 33.64 -2.06
C GLU A 28 20.05 33.97 -0.99
N ASP A 29 18.78 33.55 -1.12
CA ASP A 29 17.69 33.83 -0.16
C ASP A 29 17.12 32.56 0.52
N ARG A 30 17.98 31.55 0.72
CA ARG A 30 17.54 30.21 1.14
C ARG A 30 17.28 30.09 2.65
N VAL A 31 16.02 30.19 3.06
CA VAL A 31 15.57 29.67 4.37
C VAL A 31 15.03 28.26 4.17
N ASP A 32 15.75 27.25 4.66
CA ASP A 32 15.25 25.88 4.69
C ASP A 32 13.90 25.86 5.44
N PRO A 33 12.78 25.41 4.83
CA PRO A 33 11.50 25.29 5.53
C PRO A 33 11.59 24.36 6.75
N MET A 34 12.62 23.51 6.78
CA MET A 34 12.97 22.64 7.89
C MET A 34 13.44 23.39 9.15
N ILE A 35 14.04 24.57 9.04
CA ILE A 35 14.56 25.32 10.19
C ILE A 35 13.42 25.76 11.12
N GLN A 36 12.21 26.00 10.59
CA GLN A 36 11.04 26.38 11.38
C GLN A 36 10.51 25.21 12.23
N ILE A 37 10.62 23.98 11.73
CA ILE A 37 10.10 22.77 12.40
C ILE A 37 11.20 22.13 13.28
N PHE A 38 12.45 22.16 12.83
CA PHE A 38 13.61 21.55 13.47
C PHE A 38 14.78 22.55 13.60
N PRO A 39 14.73 23.48 14.58
CA PRO A 39 15.81 24.42 14.77
C PRO A 39 17.09 23.68 15.18
N ARG A 40 18.15 23.87 14.40
CA ARG A 40 19.50 23.34 14.68
C ARG A 40 20.24 24.17 15.74
N MET A 41 19.84 25.44 15.91
CA MET A 41 20.41 26.39 16.86
C MET A 41 19.28 27.15 17.56
N THR A 42 19.42 27.40 18.86
CA THR A 42 18.43 28.12 19.69
C THR A 42 19.13 29.11 20.61
N LYS A 43 18.42 30.16 21.02
CA LYS A 43 18.90 31.12 22.03
C LYS A 43 18.58 30.58 23.42
N CYS A 44 19.60 30.36 24.23
CA CYS A 44 19.49 29.96 25.63
C CYS A 44 19.81 31.16 26.52
N THR A 45 18.87 31.55 27.38
CA THR A 45 19.10 32.61 28.37
C THR A 45 19.47 32.00 29.72
N PHE A 46 20.70 32.21 30.15
CA PHE A 46 21.20 31.83 31.46
C PHE A 46 21.03 32.99 32.43
N ARG A 47 20.37 32.73 33.56
CA ARG A 47 20.19 33.71 34.63
C ARG A 47 21.23 33.44 35.71
N LYS A 48 22.07 34.42 36.03
CA LYS A 48 23.05 34.35 37.12
C LYS A 48 22.85 35.53 38.05
N TYR A 49 23.15 35.34 39.33
CA TYR A 49 23.12 36.42 40.31
C TYR A 49 24.53 36.99 40.49
N GLY A 50 24.66 38.30 40.31
CA GLY A 50 25.91 39.01 40.51
C GLY A 50 26.28 39.16 41.99
N VAL A 51 27.48 39.67 42.28
CA VAL A 51 27.96 39.93 43.66
C VAL A 51 27.07 40.90 44.45
N SER A 52 26.30 41.73 43.73
CA SER A 52 25.33 42.69 44.29
C SER A 52 23.94 42.10 44.53
N GLY A 53 23.72 40.81 44.21
CA GLY A 53 22.42 40.15 44.31
C GLY A 53 21.46 40.41 43.14
N ASP A 54 21.87 41.17 42.13
CA ASP A 54 21.04 41.51 40.97
C ASP A 54 21.04 40.37 39.92
N GLU A 55 19.92 40.20 39.19
CA GLU A 55 19.76 39.15 38.17
C GLU A 55 20.38 39.58 36.84
N GLU A 56 21.53 39.00 36.50
CA GLU A 56 22.22 39.18 35.22
C GLU A 56 21.79 38.09 34.22
N LYS A 57 21.31 38.51 33.05
CA LYS A 57 20.89 37.61 31.96
C LYS A 57 21.99 37.50 30.92
N HIS A 58 22.51 36.29 30.73
CA HIS A 58 23.47 35.96 29.69
C HIS A 58 22.82 35.14 28.59
N ASP A 59 22.83 35.68 27.38
CA ASP A 59 22.33 34.99 26.21
C ASP A 59 23.46 34.21 25.53
N ALA A 60 23.22 32.93 25.25
CA ALA A 60 24.14 32.06 24.52
C ALA A 60 23.40 31.33 23.39
N LEU A 61 24.16 30.89 22.39
CA LEU A 61 23.65 30.03 21.31
C LEU A 61 23.87 28.56 21.69
N CYS A 62 22.80 27.78 21.63
CA CYS A 62 22.78 26.34 21.89
C CYS A 62 22.55 25.56 20.59
N ILE A 63 23.32 24.50 20.37
CA ILE A 63 23.17 23.61 19.20
C ILE A 63 22.33 22.39 19.62
N LEU A 64 21.36 22.01 18.78
CA LEU A 64 20.53 20.81 18.96
C LEU A 64 20.97 19.72 17.96
N PRO A 65 21.95 18.88 18.31
CA PRO A 65 22.48 17.86 17.38
C PRO A 65 21.42 16.84 16.96
N LEU A 66 20.44 16.56 17.82
CA LEU A 66 19.34 15.64 17.53
C LEU A 66 18.47 16.12 16.36
N ASN A 67 18.27 17.44 16.24
CA ASN A 67 17.46 18.02 15.17
C ASN A 67 18.15 17.94 13.81
N VAL A 68 19.48 17.95 13.77
CA VAL A 68 20.25 17.75 12.52
C VAL A 68 20.02 16.34 11.96
N VAL A 69 19.96 15.33 12.83
CA VAL A 69 19.68 13.95 12.41
C VAL A 69 18.23 13.80 11.97
N ASN A 70 17.29 14.33 12.77
CA ASN A 70 15.87 14.32 12.44
C ASN A 70 15.59 14.97 11.09
N GLU A 71 16.24 16.11 10.81
CA GLU A 71 16.13 16.81 9.53
C GLU A 71 16.36 15.86 8.34
N LYS A 72 17.41 15.04 8.37
CA LYS A 72 17.72 14.14 7.24
C LYS A 72 16.80 12.92 7.18
N ILE A 73 16.44 12.35 8.33
CA ILE A 73 15.56 11.17 8.38
C ILE A 73 14.16 11.51 7.89
N TYR A 74 13.60 12.65 8.28
CA TYR A 74 12.23 13.01 7.89
C TYR A 74 12.10 13.35 6.40
N VAL A 75 13.15 13.89 5.78
CA VAL A 75 13.21 14.02 4.31
C VAL A 75 13.13 12.65 3.64
N PHE A 76 13.97 11.71 4.06
CA PHE A 76 13.95 10.36 3.51
C PHE A 76 12.60 9.65 3.69
N LEU A 77 12.03 9.75 4.90
CA LEU A 77 10.75 9.12 5.23
C LEU A 77 9.59 9.69 4.41
N TRP A 78 9.60 10.98 4.08
CA TRP A 78 8.54 11.58 3.26
C TRP A 78 8.49 10.96 1.86
N PHE A 79 9.63 10.89 1.17
CA PHE A 79 9.72 10.25 -0.16
C PHE A 79 9.37 8.76 -0.10
N TRP A 80 9.85 8.07 0.93
CA TRP A 80 9.53 6.66 1.17
C TRP A 80 8.02 6.44 1.31
N PHE A 81 7.33 7.26 2.11
CA PHE A 81 5.89 7.15 2.28
C PHE A 81 5.10 7.47 1.01
N ILE A 82 5.56 8.39 0.16
CA ILE A 82 4.93 8.65 -1.14
C ILE A 82 5.05 7.41 -2.04
N ILE A 83 6.23 6.79 -2.13
CA ILE A 83 6.44 5.55 -2.89
C ILE A 83 5.51 4.44 -2.38
N LEU A 84 5.47 4.21 -1.07
CA LEU A 84 4.58 3.22 -0.47
C LEU A 84 3.11 3.54 -0.72
N ALA A 85 2.71 4.82 -0.67
CA ALA A 85 1.34 5.23 -0.96
C ALA A 85 0.96 4.92 -2.42
N ILE A 86 1.84 5.20 -3.39
CA ILE A 86 1.62 4.89 -4.80
C ILE A 86 1.52 3.37 -5.01
N LEU A 87 2.46 2.58 -4.49
CA LEU A 87 2.43 1.12 -4.62
C LEU A 87 1.17 0.50 -4.01
N THR A 88 0.76 1.01 -2.84
CA THR A 88 -0.46 0.58 -2.16
C THR A 88 -1.70 0.98 -2.97
N LEU A 89 -1.74 2.21 -3.49
CA LEU A 89 -2.84 2.69 -4.32
C LEU A 89 -2.98 1.86 -5.61
N LEU A 90 -1.88 1.56 -6.29
CA LEU A 90 -1.87 0.68 -7.46
C LEU A 90 -2.40 -0.72 -7.11
N THR A 91 -1.99 -1.27 -5.97
CA THR A 91 -2.48 -2.58 -5.49
C THR A 91 -3.97 -2.54 -5.20
N VAL A 92 -4.46 -1.48 -4.53
CA VAL A 92 -5.88 -1.30 -4.23
C VAL A 92 -6.69 -1.14 -5.52
N ILE A 93 -6.26 -0.31 -6.46
CA ILE A 93 -6.90 -0.13 -7.76
C ILE A 93 -6.96 -1.47 -8.51
N TYR A 94 -5.84 -2.20 -8.55
CA TYR A 94 -5.78 -3.53 -9.15
C TYR A 94 -6.81 -4.49 -8.51
N ARG A 95 -6.90 -4.53 -7.18
CA ARG A 95 -7.89 -5.35 -6.46
C ARG A 95 -9.33 -4.89 -6.74
N ILE A 96 -9.57 -3.59 -6.80
CA ILE A 96 -10.88 -2.99 -7.15
C ILE A 96 -11.30 -3.44 -8.56
N ILE A 97 -10.41 -3.33 -9.55
CA ILE A 97 -10.69 -3.75 -10.94
C ILE A 97 -11.06 -5.23 -11.00
N ILE A 98 -10.39 -6.09 -10.23
CA ILE A 98 -10.71 -7.52 -10.11
C ILE A 98 -12.08 -7.75 -9.47
N ILE A 99 -12.44 -6.93 -8.46
CA ILE A 99 -13.73 -7.01 -7.80
C ILE A 99 -14.86 -6.63 -8.76
N PHE A 100 -14.71 -5.58 -9.56
CA PHE A 100 -15.76 -5.15 -10.48
C PHE A 100 -15.81 -5.98 -11.78
N SER A 101 -14.69 -6.51 -12.26
CA SER A 101 -14.63 -7.21 -13.55
C SER A 101 -14.44 -8.73 -13.39
N PRO A 102 -15.50 -9.55 -13.58
CA PRO A 102 -15.35 -11.01 -13.59
C PRO A 102 -14.49 -11.50 -14.78
N ARG A 103 -14.38 -10.72 -15.86
CA ARG A 103 -13.48 -11.04 -16.99
C ARG A 103 -12.01 -10.95 -16.59
N MET A 104 -11.65 -9.95 -15.78
CA MET A 104 -10.27 -9.83 -15.27
C MET A 104 -9.90 -10.98 -14.35
N ARG A 105 -10.85 -11.51 -13.56
CA ARG A 105 -10.64 -12.69 -12.71
C ARG A 105 -10.23 -13.93 -13.51
N VAL A 106 -10.94 -14.21 -14.60
CA VAL A 106 -10.60 -15.31 -15.52
C VAL A 106 -9.23 -15.08 -16.14
N TYR A 107 -8.98 -13.86 -16.64
CA TYR A 107 -7.71 -13.51 -17.27
C TYR A 107 -6.52 -13.69 -16.32
N LEU A 108 -6.67 -13.31 -15.05
CA LEU A 108 -5.62 -13.44 -14.04
C LEU A 108 -5.27 -14.88 -13.69
N LEU A 109 -6.28 -15.72 -13.40
CA LEU A 109 -6.05 -17.14 -13.14
C LEU A 109 -5.43 -17.81 -14.36
N ARG A 110 -5.88 -17.44 -15.56
CA ARG A 110 -5.33 -17.96 -16.82
C ARG A 110 -3.86 -17.56 -17.03
N MET A 111 -3.51 -16.30 -16.76
CA MET A 111 -2.15 -15.80 -16.94
C MET A 111 -1.18 -16.47 -15.95
N ARG A 112 -1.62 -16.66 -14.70
CA ARG A 112 -0.80 -17.23 -13.62
C ARG A 112 -0.69 -18.75 -13.69
N TYR A 113 -1.77 -19.45 -14.03
CA TYR A 113 -1.82 -20.92 -14.07
C TYR A 113 -1.99 -21.42 -15.50
N ARG A 114 -0.98 -21.16 -16.35
CA ARG A 114 -0.96 -21.57 -17.77
C ARG A 114 -1.06 -23.09 -17.98
N LEU A 115 -0.72 -23.88 -16.96
CA LEU A 115 -0.78 -25.35 -16.94
C LEU A 115 -2.22 -25.90 -16.86
N VAL A 116 -3.18 -25.08 -16.44
CA VAL A 116 -4.58 -25.51 -16.27
C VAL A 116 -5.35 -25.26 -17.57
N ARG A 117 -6.18 -26.23 -17.96
CA ARG A 117 -7.05 -26.12 -19.15
C ARG A 117 -7.98 -24.91 -19.01
N LYS A 118 -8.11 -24.16 -20.10
CA LYS A 118 -8.88 -22.92 -20.17
C LYS A 118 -10.35 -23.12 -19.77
N ASP A 119 -10.94 -24.22 -20.22
CA ASP A 119 -12.35 -24.55 -20.01
C ASP A 119 -12.67 -24.84 -18.53
N VAL A 120 -11.70 -25.43 -17.81
CA VAL A 120 -11.79 -25.71 -16.37
C VAL A 120 -11.80 -24.41 -15.58
N ILE A 121 -10.90 -23.46 -15.91
CA ILE A 121 -10.85 -22.16 -15.24
C ILE A 121 -12.14 -21.37 -15.51
N ASP A 122 -12.60 -21.31 -16.76
CA ASP A 122 -13.82 -20.59 -17.12
C ASP A 122 -15.06 -21.15 -16.39
N THR A 123 -15.17 -22.48 -16.29
CA THR A 123 -16.27 -23.14 -15.58
C THR A 123 -16.26 -22.81 -14.08
N ILE A 124 -15.08 -22.93 -13.44
CA ILE A 124 -14.94 -22.63 -12.00
C ILE A 124 -15.23 -21.16 -11.75
N VAL A 125 -14.60 -20.22 -12.47
CA VAL A 125 -14.75 -18.78 -12.20
C VAL A 125 -16.17 -18.27 -12.46
N ARG A 126 -16.89 -18.83 -13.45
CA ARG A 126 -18.30 -18.48 -13.70
C ARG A 126 -19.26 -18.97 -12.61
N ARG A 127 -18.94 -20.09 -11.96
CA ARG A 127 -19.78 -20.72 -10.92
C ARG A 127 -19.41 -20.29 -9.50
N SER A 128 -18.16 -19.87 -9.31
CA SER A 128 -17.60 -19.49 -8.00
C SER A 128 -18.06 -18.11 -7.56
N LYS A 129 -18.39 -17.96 -6.28
CA LYS A 129 -18.60 -16.63 -5.68
C LYS A 129 -17.25 -15.92 -5.51
N MET A 130 -17.31 -14.64 -5.15
CA MET A 130 -16.11 -13.83 -4.93
C MET A 130 -15.16 -14.39 -3.86
N GLY A 131 -15.72 -14.90 -2.77
CA GLY A 131 -14.94 -15.54 -1.70
C GLY A 131 -14.21 -16.78 -2.19
N ASP A 132 -14.88 -17.64 -2.95
CA ASP A 132 -14.28 -18.87 -3.48
C ASP A 132 -13.16 -18.56 -4.47
N TRP A 133 -13.34 -17.55 -5.33
CA TRP A 133 -12.28 -17.09 -6.24
C TRP A 133 -11.05 -16.59 -5.47
N PHE A 134 -11.25 -15.82 -4.39
CA PHE A 134 -10.16 -15.37 -3.54
C PHE A 134 -9.47 -16.54 -2.82
N LEU A 135 -10.23 -17.55 -2.41
CA LEU A 135 -9.68 -18.78 -1.84
C LEU A 135 -8.83 -19.54 -2.85
N PHE A 136 -9.27 -19.69 -4.11
CA PHE A 136 -8.44 -20.30 -5.16
C PHE A 136 -7.20 -19.46 -5.46
N TYR A 137 -7.31 -18.13 -5.43
CA TYR A 137 -6.18 -17.22 -5.58
C TYR A 137 -5.14 -17.45 -4.46
N MET A 138 -5.58 -17.48 -3.19
CA MET A 138 -4.71 -17.75 -2.03
C MET A 138 -4.10 -19.15 -2.06
N LEU A 139 -4.91 -20.16 -2.41
CA LEU A 139 -4.45 -21.55 -2.49
C LEU A 139 -3.35 -21.69 -3.54
N GLY A 140 -3.53 -21.09 -4.71
CA GLY A 140 -2.55 -21.14 -5.78
C GLY A 140 -1.29 -20.29 -5.52
N GLU A 141 -1.27 -19.40 -4.53
CA GLU A 141 -0.04 -18.73 -4.08
C GLU A 141 0.77 -19.58 -3.09
N ASN A 142 0.11 -20.51 -2.38
CA ASN A 142 0.72 -21.32 -1.33
C ASN A 142 0.97 -22.79 -1.72
N VAL A 143 0.41 -23.25 -2.85
CA VAL A 143 0.50 -24.64 -3.32
C VAL A 143 1.28 -24.71 -4.64
N ASP A 144 2.03 -25.79 -4.84
CA ASP A 144 2.75 -26.03 -6.09
C ASP A 144 1.81 -26.03 -7.31
N SER A 145 2.29 -25.48 -8.42
CA SER A 145 1.50 -25.28 -9.64
C SER A 145 0.93 -26.58 -10.24
N LEU A 146 1.60 -27.74 -10.05
CA LEU A 146 1.13 -29.05 -10.51
C LEU A 146 -0.01 -29.56 -9.62
N ILE A 147 0.17 -29.49 -8.30
CA ILE A 147 -0.86 -29.92 -7.33
C ILE A 147 -2.10 -29.03 -7.49
N PHE A 148 -1.91 -27.73 -7.62
CA PHE A 148 -3.02 -26.78 -7.81
C PHE A 148 -3.80 -27.06 -9.09
N ARG A 149 -3.12 -27.47 -10.18
CA ARG A 149 -3.79 -27.90 -11.42
C ARG A 149 -4.68 -29.12 -11.18
N ASP A 150 -4.15 -30.14 -10.51
CA ASP A 150 -4.87 -31.39 -10.29
C ASP A 150 -6.09 -31.16 -9.37
N VAL A 151 -5.94 -30.32 -8.33
CA VAL A 151 -7.03 -29.88 -7.46
C VAL A 151 -8.13 -29.14 -8.24
N LEU A 152 -7.77 -28.19 -9.11
CA LEU A 152 -8.75 -27.46 -9.90
C LEU A 152 -9.49 -28.37 -10.90
N GLN A 153 -8.80 -29.33 -11.50
CA GLN A 153 -9.42 -30.30 -12.43
C GLN A 153 -10.43 -31.20 -11.71
N GLU A 154 -10.06 -31.75 -10.56
CA GLU A 154 -10.93 -32.60 -9.75
C GLU A 154 -12.15 -31.80 -9.24
N LEU A 155 -11.93 -30.56 -8.83
CA LEU A 155 -13.00 -29.68 -8.39
C LEU A 155 -14.00 -29.37 -9.52
N ALA A 156 -13.52 -29.05 -10.72
CA ALA A 156 -14.41 -28.82 -11.86
C ALA A 156 -15.21 -30.08 -12.24
N HIS A 157 -14.60 -31.26 -12.14
CA HIS A 157 -15.31 -32.52 -12.39
C HIS A 157 -16.42 -32.74 -11.35
N LYS A 158 -16.15 -32.50 -10.06
CA LYS A 158 -17.16 -32.61 -9.00
C LYS A 158 -18.27 -31.58 -9.12
N LEU A 159 -17.94 -30.34 -9.50
CA LEU A 159 -18.93 -29.28 -9.76
C LEU A 159 -19.90 -29.68 -10.87
N ASN A 160 -19.38 -30.18 -12.00
CA ASN A 160 -20.22 -30.68 -13.10
C ASN A 160 -21.09 -31.88 -12.69
N ARG A 161 -20.59 -32.75 -11.81
CA ARG A 161 -21.32 -33.94 -11.36
C ARG A 161 -22.43 -33.62 -10.35
N HIS A 162 -22.25 -32.59 -9.53
CA HIS A 162 -23.27 -32.15 -8.56
C HIS A 162 -24.49 -31.50 -9.25
N ASP A 163 -24.29 -30.85 -10.41
CA ASP A 163 -25.38 -30.31 -11.24
C ASP A 163 -26.31 -31.42 -11.77
N PHE A 164 -25.80 -32.62 -12.06
CA PHE A 164 -26.63 -33.75 -12.53
C PHE A 164 -27.61 -34.27 -11.48
N HIS A 165 -27.31 -34.13 -10.18
CA HIS A 165 -28.18 -34.62 -9.10
C HIS A 165 -29.21 -33.59 -8.61
N HIS A 166 -29.06 -32.30 -8.95
CA HIS A 166 -29.98 -31.23 -8.51
C HIS A 166 -30.93 -30.74 -9.61
N SER A 167 -31.05 -31.45 -10.74
CA SER A 167 -32.11 -31.21 -11.73
C SER A 167 -33.21 -32.27 -11.63
N PRO A 168 -34.21 -32.12 -10.75
CA PRO A 168 -35.46 -32.85 -10.91
C PRO A 168 -36.32 -32.12 -11.95
N GLY A 169 -36.35 -32.65 -13.17
CA GLY A 169 -37.45 -32.38 -14.10
C GLY A 169 -37.17 -31.37 -15.21
N PHE A 170 -36.63 -31.85 -16.33
CA PHE A 170 -37.26 -31.58 -17.62
C PHE A 170 -37.29 -32.89 -18.42
N LYS A 171 -38.47 -33.51 -18.42
CA LYS A 171 -38.83 -34.63 -19.29
C LYS A 171 -39.02 -34.06 -20.69
N GLY A 172 -38.37 -34.67 -21.68
CA GLY A 172 -38.55 -34.37 -23.09
C GLY A 172 -37.87 -35.46 -23.90
N GLU A 173 -38.63 -36.49 -24.23
CA GLU A 173 -38.25 -37.64 -25.06
C GLU A 173 -37.83 -37.26 -26.49
N ILE A 174 -37.29 -38.28 -27.16
CA ILE A 174 -37.18 -38.54 -28.61
C ILE A 174 -35.75 -38.32 -29.15
N GLN A 175 -34.85 -39.32 -29.12
CA GLN A 175 -34.75 -40.60 -29.86
C GLN A 175 -33.72 -40.50 -31.01
N GLU A 176 -32.60 -41.20 -30.84
CA GLU A 176 -31.76 -41.65 -31.95
C GLU A 176 -32.46 -42.84 -32.63
N ALA A 177 -32.89 -42.65 -33.87
CA ALA A 177 -33.00 -43.64 -34.95
C ALA A 177 -33.61 -42.97 -36.19
#